data_AF-A0A315D0S3-F1
#
_entry.id   AF-A0A315D0S3-F1
#
_cell.length_a   1.000
_cell.length_b   1.000
_cell.length_c   1.000
_cell.angle_alpha   90.00
_cell.angle_beta   90.00
_cell.angle_gamma   90.00
#
_symmetry.space_group_name_H-M   'P 1'
#
loop_
_entity.id
_entity.type
_entity.pdbx_description
1 polymer ?
#
loop_
_entity_poly.entity_id
_entity_poly.type
_entity_poly.pdbx_seq_one_letter_code
_entity_poly.pdbx_strand_id
1 'polypeptide(L)'
;MTHASPPPQHSPNPTPDSSARRGRLNLPGVLPIDGKQPLFWLYLGLKDICHSPWLSLSHGLVIAICGGLITWLAHDRFWLLASAVSGFLAIAPVLATSLYAMSRAIERNEAVNLRLLFKTWTQWQTLQNNEPVSYWCLVRFGLLLALAGTGWVLTSSALITLLAPVPVHTPMDFIRHVVLSPDSYLFELWLALGGLMGAPVFASSVVAMPLLLDRKLNTLQAVLTSWKVVLTHPMPMVLWAFLIMGLSMMGVLSLFIGLIVIVPMLGHASWHAYRDLVDTRDVPERMPRLEAV
;
A
#
# COMPACT_ATOMS: atom_id res chain seq x y z
N MET A 1 -71.12 35.71 -27.01
CA MET A 1 -69.89 34.93 -27.21
C MET A 1 -68.84 35.50 -26.27
N THR A 2 -68.62 34.85 -25.14
CA THR A 2 -67.65 35.29 -24.12
C THR A 2 -66.84 34.05 -23.76
N HIS A 3 -65.62 33.98 -24.31
CA HIS A 3 -64.69 32.87 -24.10
C HIS A 3 -64.21 32.88 -22.64
N ALA A 4 -64.45 31.79 -21.92
CA ALA A 4 -63.88 31.54 -20.61
C ALA A 4 -62.41 31.07 -20.76
N SER A 5 -61.48 31.72 -20.08
CA SER A 5 -60.07 31.34 -20.02
C SER A 5 -59.87 30.06 -19.19
N PRO A 6 -58.95 29.16 -19.57
CA PRO A 6 -58.66 27.96 -18.79
C PRO A 6 -57.84 28.30 -17.53
N PRO A 7 -57.94 27.48 -16.45
CA PRO A 7 -57.20 27.71 -15.21
C PRO A 7 -55.69 27.45 -15.38
N PRO A 8 -54.84 28.10 -14.56
CA PRO A 8 -53.38 27.92 -14.64
C PRO A 8 -52.97 26.50 -14.23
N GLN A 9 -52.18 25.85 -15.07
CA GLN A 9 -51.55 24.56 -14.77
C GLN A 9 -50.52 24.74 -13.65
N HIS A 10 -50.72 24.03 -12.55
CA HIS A 10 -49.76 23.97 -11.45
C HIS A 10 -48.63 23.03 -11.87
N SER A 11 -47.52 23.58 -12.38
CA SER A 11 -46.29 22.83 -12.59
C SER A 11 -45.81 22.29 -11.23
N PRO A 12 -45.62 20.98 -11.04
CA PRO A 12 -45.03 20.48 -9.81
C PRO A 12 -43.62 21.07 -9.67
N ASN A 13 -43.33 21.65 -8.50
CA ASN A 13 -42.00 22.11 -8.14
C ASN A 13 -40.97 21.01 -8.47
N PRO A 14 -39.87 21.32 -9.18
CA PRO A 14 -38.79 20.38 -9.31
C PRO A 14 -38.29 20.04 -7.90
N THR A 15 -38.27 18.76 -7.56
CA THR A 15 -37.72 18.25 -6.31
C THR A 15 -36.29 18.78 -6.14
N PRO A 16 -35.96 19.46 -5.05
CA PRO A 16 -34.61 19.98 -4.84
C PRO A 16 -33.72 18.85 -4.33
N ASP A 17 -33.33 17.87 -5.15
CA ASP A 17 -32.31 16.90 -4.69
C ASP A 17 -31.56 16.03 -5.72
N SER A 18 -31.82 16.15 -7.03
CA SER A 18 -31.12 15.30 -8.03
C SER A 18 -29.79 15.90 -8.53
N SER A 19 -29.55 17.19 -8.32
CA SER A 19 -28.31 17.90 -8.72
C SER A 19 -27.31 18.04 -7.56
N ALA A 20 -27.78 18.19 -6.32
CA ALA A 20 -26.93 18.33 -5.13
C ALA A 20 -26.15 17.05 -4.76
N ARG A 21 -26.68 15.88 -5.16
CA ARG A 21 -26.06 14.57 -4.89
C ARG A 21 -24.85 14.27 -5.81
N ARG A 22 -24.61 15.08 -6.83
CA ARG A 22 -23.58 14.85 -7.87
C ARG A 22 -22.17 15.35 -7.53
N GLY A 23 -21.98 16.00 -6.37
CA GLY A 23 -20.72 16.69 -6.03
C GLY A 23 -19.99 16.23 -4.76
N ARG A 24 -20.54 15.30 -3.97
CA ARG A 24 -19.83 14.76 -2.79
C ARG A 24 -19.07 13.51 -3.20
N LEU A 25 -17.74 13.57 -3.21
CA LEU A 25 -16.94 12.33 -3.14
C LEU A 25 -17.33 11.63 -1.84
N ASN A 26 -18.20 10.62 -1.92
CA ASN A 26 -18.53 9.78 -0.79
C ASN A 26 -17.29 8.94 -0.47
N LEU A 27 -16.54 9.39 0.54
CA LEU A 27 -15.41 8.67 1.09
C LEU A 27 -15.92 7.75 2.20
N PRO A 28 -15.46 6.49 2.27
CA PRO A 28 -15.67 5.61 3.41
C PRO A 28 -15.46 6.30 4.77
N GLY A 29 -16.21 5.81 5.76
CA GLY A 29 -16.02 6.20 7.16
C GLY A 29 -14.66 5.73 7.68
N VAL A 30 -14.08 6.47 8.62
CA VAL A 30 -12.91 6.02 9.39
C VAL A 30 -13.41 5.57 10.74
N LEU A 31 -13.07 4.35 11.14
CA LEU A 31 -13.48 3.76 12.41
C LEU A 31 -12.54 4.23 13.54
N PRO A 32 -13.05 4.37 14.78
CA PRO A 32 -12.21 4.64 15.93
C PRO A 32 -11.36 3.41 16.27
N ILE A 33 -10.08 3.62 16.56
CA ILE A 33 -9.14 2.56 16.94
C ILE A 33 -8.38 2.93 18.21
N ASP A 34 -7.93 1.92 18.96
CA ASP A 34 -7.03 2.10 20.10
C ASP A 34 -5.58 2.28 19.66
N GLY A 35 -4.77 2.93 20.50
CA GLY A 35 -3.36 3.22 20.23
C GLY A 35 -2.49 1.98 20.02
N LYS A 36 -2.88 0.83 20.59
CA LYS A 36 -2.12 -0.44 20.50
C LYS A 36 -2.51 -1.31 19.31
N GLN A 37 -3.49 -0.90 18.50
CA GLN A 37 -3.96 -1.70 17.37
C GLN A 37 -2.89 -2.11 16.35
N PRO A 38 -1.86 -1.29 16.06
CA PRO A 38 -0.76 -1.72 15.17
C PRO A 38 -0.08 -3.03 15.58
N LEU A 39 0.02 -3.31 16.88
CA LEU A 39 0.59 -4.57 17.38
C LEU A 39 -0.38 -5.74 17.20
N PHE A 40 -1.69 -5.48 17.34
CA PHE A 40 -2.72 -6.49 17.13
C PHE A 40 -2.81 -6.90 15.66
N TRP A 41 -2.65 -5.96 14.72
CA TRP A 41 -2.59 -6.28 13.29
C TRP A 41 -1.43 -7.23 12.96
N LEU A 42 -0.24 -7.05 13.58
CA LEU A 42 0.88 -7.98 13.44
C LEU A 42 0.54 -9.38 13.94
N TYR A 43 -0.12 -9.48 15.10
CA TYR A 43 -0.58 -10.75 15.65
C TYR A 43 -1.55 -11.46 14.70
N LEU A 44 -2.53 -10.74 14.15
CA LEU A 44 -3.45 -11.29 13.16
C LEU A 44 -2.72 -11.69 11.87
N GLY A 45 -1.72 -10.92 11.45
CA GLY A 45 -0.86 -11.27 10.33
C GLY A 45 -0.10 -12.58 10.53
N LEU A 46 0.44 -12.81 11.73
CA LEU A 46 1.08 -14.07 12.10
C LEU A 46 0.08 -15.23 12.13
N LYS A 47 -1.14 -14.99 12.62
CA LYS A 47 -2.22 -15.99 12.62
C LYS A 47 -2.57 -16.42 11.19
N ASP A 48 -2.66 -15.49 10.25
CA ASP A 48 -2.93 -15.78 8.84
C ASP A 48 -1.79 -16.59 8.19
N ILE A 49 -0.52 -16.31 8.52
CA ILE A 49 0.61 -17.15 8.10
C ILE A 49 0.41 -18.58 8.59
N CYS A 50 0.06 -18.76 9.87
CA CYS A 50 -0.11 -20.09 10.44
C CYS A 50 -1.27 -20.87 9.78
N HIS A 51 -2.28 -20.17 9.26
CA HIS A 51 -3.38 -20.79 8.54
C HIS A 51 -2.99 -21.28 7.14
N SER A 52 -2.05 -20.62 6.47
CA SER A 52 -1.61 -20.99 5.11
C SER A 52 -0.10 -20.81 4.91
N PRO A 53 0.73 -21.57 5.66
CA PRO A 53 2.16 -21.27 5.82
C PRO A 53 2.93 -21.37 4.52
N TRP A 54 2.69 -22.41 3.71
CA TRP A 54 3.44 -22.61 2.47
C TRP A 54 3.25 -21.46 1.48
N LEU A 55 2.01 -21.06 1.23
CA LEU A 55 1.69 -19.97 0.31
C LEU A 55 2.20 -18.63 0.83
N SER A 56 1.99 -18.32 2.11
CA SER A 56 2.48 -17.07 2.70
C SER A 56 4.01 -16.98 2.70
N LEU A 57 4.71 -18.02 3.17
CA LEU A 57 6.17 -18.03 3.24
C LEU A 57 6.82 -18.04 1.85
N SER A 58 6.19 -18.65 0.84
CA SER A 58 6.69 -18.59 -0.54
C SER A 58 6.83 -17.16 -1.08
N HIS A 59 5.93 -16.24 -0.70
CA HIS A 59 6.02 -14.83 -1.10
C HIS A 59 7.26 -14.18 -0.47
N GLY A 60 7.45 -14.40 0.83
CA GLY A 60 8.65 -13.92 1.53
C GLY A 60 9.95 -14.53 0.97
N LEU A 61 9.92 -15.81 0.60
CA LEU A 61 11.05 -16.50 -0.04
C LEU A 61 11.40 -15.89 -1.40
N VAL A 62 10.40 -15.60 -2.25
CA VAL A 62 10.62 -14.91 -3.53
C VAL A 62 11.26 -13.55 -3.30
N ILE A 63 10.77 -12.77 -2.31
CA ILE A 63 11.39 -11.49 -1.96
C ILE A 63 12.84 -11.66 -1.50
N ALA A 64 13.10 -12.64 -0.61
CA ALA A 64 14.44 -12.88 -0.09
C ALA A 64 15.43 -13.27 -1.20
N ILE A 65 15.02 -14.15 -2.11
CA ILE A 65 15.83 -14.55 -3.27
C ILE A 65 16.08 -13.35 -4.19
N CYS A 66 15.06 -12.57 -4.52
CA CYS A 66 15.21 -11.39 -5.37
C CYS A 66 16.16 -10.36 -4.74
N GLY A 67 15.98 -10.05 -3.45
CA GLY A 67 16.86 -9.12 -2.72
C GLY A 67 18.30 -9.62 -2.64
N GLY A 68 18.49 -10.92 -2.38
CA GLY A 68 19.80 -11.56 -2.37
C GLY A 68 20.47 -11.54 -3.75
N LEU A 69 19.74 -11.84 -4.82
CA LEU A 69 20.25 -11.83 -6.19
C LEU A 69 20.63 -10.42 -6.65
N ILE A 70 19.78 -9.43 -6.35
CA ILE A 70 20.06 -8.01 -6.61
C ILE A 70 21.33 -7.60 -5.90
N THR A 71 21.46 -7.92 -4.61
CA THR A 71 22.64 -7.57 -3.81
C THR A 71 23.89 -8.26 -4.35
N TRP A 72 23.82 -9.56 -4.65
CA TRP A 72 24.93 -10.32 -5.19
C TRP A 72 25.42 -9.75 -6.53
N LEU A 73 24.52 -9.42 -7.45
CA LEU A 73 24.85 -8.87 -8.77
C LEU A 73 25.33 -7.41 -8.72
N ALA A 74 24.86 -6.64 -7.73
CA ALA A 74 25.00 -5.18 -7.68
C ALA A 74 25.84 -4.64 -6.52
N HIS A 75 26.45 -5.50 -5.69
CA HIS A 75 27.13 -5.08 -4.44
C HIS A 75 28.17 -3.97 -4.63
N ASP A 76 28.92 -4.01 -5.74
CA ASP A 76 29.95 -3.02 -6.06
C ASP A 76 29.46 -1.89 -6.99
N ARG A 77 28.18 -1.92 -7.38
CA ARG A 77 27.60 -1.00 -8.37
C ARG A 77 26.43 -0.24 -7.77
N PHE A 78 26.74 0.83 -7.04
CA PHE A 78 25.75 1.68 -6.36
C PHE A 78 24.54 2.04 -7.23
N TRP A 79 24.77 2.48 -8.47
CA TRP A 79 23.70 2.87 -9.40
C TRP A 79 22.85 1.70 -9.91
N LEU A 80 23.46 0.52 -10.06
CA LEU A 80 22.73 -0.69 -10.46
C LEU A 80 21.86 -1.17 -9.31
N LEU A 81 22.40 -1.15 -8.08
CA LEU A 81 21.65 -1.49 -6.87
C LEU A 81 20.45 -0.56 -6.69
N ALA A 82 20.66 0.75 -6.84
CA ALA A 82 19.61 1.74 -6.69
C ALA A 82 18.51 1.61 -7.77
N SER A 83 18.89 1.33 -9.02
CA SER A 83 17.94 1.06 -10.10
C SER A 83 17.16 -0.23 -9.87
N ALA A 84 17.81 -1.27 -9.35
CA ALA A 84 17.18 -2.55 -9.03
C ALA A 84 16.15 -2.41 -7.89
N VAL A 85 16.44 -1.59 -6.87
CA VAL A 85 15.49 -1.27 -5.78
C VAL A 85 14.26 -0.55 -6.35
N SER A 86 14.43 0.43 -7.25
CA SER A 86 13.31 1.10 -7.92
C SER A 86 12.47 0.15 -8.77
N GLY A 87 13.11 -0.77 -9.51
CA GLY A 87 12.41 -1.79 -10.30
C GLY A 87 11.64 -2.78 -9.41
N PHE A 88 12.23 -3.16 -8.28
CA PHE A 88 11.58 -4.02 -7.29
C PHE A 88 10.31 -3.38 -6.70
N LEU A 89 10.35 -2.08 -6.38
CA LEU A 89 9.18 -1.31 -5.90
C LEU A 89 8.02 -1.30 -6.90
N ALA A 90 8.29 -1.38 -8.21
CA ALA A 90 7.24 -1.45 -9.23
C ALA A 90 6.45 -2.77 -9.18
N ILE A 91 7.11 -3.87 -8.79
CA ILE A 91 6.53 -5.22 -8.75
C ILE A 91 5.88 -5.49 -7.38
N ALA A 92 6.35 -4.84 -6.32
CA ALA A 92 5.89 -5.06 -4.95
C ALA A 92 4.35 -5.02 -4.75
N PRO A 93 3.58 -4.10 -5.38
CA PRO A 93 2.12 -4.10 -5.26
C PRO A 93 1.45 -5.40 -5.74
N VAL A 94 2.01 -6.04 -6.78
CA VAL A 94 1.49 -7.32 -7.30
C VAL A 94 1.66 -8.42 -6.25
N LEU A 95 2.78 -8.45 -5.55
CA LEU A 95 3.04 -9.44 -4.51
C LEU A 95 2.20 -9.17 -3.25
N ALA A 96 2.02 -7.89 -2.90
CA ALA A 96 1.18 -7.48 -1.78
C ALA A 96 -0.30 -7.87 -1.99
N THR A 97 -0.82 -7.68 -3.21
CA THR A 97 -2.21 -8.03 -3.53
C THR A 97 -2.51 -9.52 -3.33
N SER A 98 -1.54 -10.41 -3.56
CA SER A 98 -1.68 -11.83 -3.23
C SER A 98 -1.90 -12.08 -1.74
N LEU A 99 -1.09 -11.44 -0.88
CA LEU A 99 -1.21 -11.57 0.58
C LEU A 99 -2.55 -11.03 1.08
N TYR A 100 -3.00 -9.88 0.54
CA TYR A 100 -4.31 -9.31 0.84
C TYR A 100 -5.45 -10.22 0.42
N ALA A 101 -5.37 -10.83 -0.76
CA ALA A 101 -6.38 -11.77 -1.24
C ALA A 101 -6.46 -13.01 -0.36
N MET A 102 -5.33 -13.50 0.15
CA MET A 102 -5.29 -14.61 1.11
C MET A 102 -5.95 -14.23 2.43
N SER A 103 -5.59 -13.11 3.07
CA SER A 103 -6.25 -12.67 4.31
C SER A 103 -7.74 -12.46 4.14
N ARG A 104 -8.18 -11.88 3.01
CA ARG A 104 -9.60 -11.75 2.69
C ARG A 104 -10.29 -13.10 2.61
N ALA A 105 -9.68 -14.08 1.95
CA ALA A 105 -10.25 -15.42 1.85
C ALA A 105 -10.34 -16.10 3.22
N ILE A 106 -9.30 -15.96 4.06
CA ILE A 106 -9.30 -16.46 5.45
C ILE A 106 -10.42 -15.81 6.26
N GLU A 107 -10.58 -14.49 6.20
CA GLU A 107 -11.65 -13.75 6.89
C GLU A 107 -13.05 -14.23 6.45
N ARG A 108 -13.19 -14.64 5.18
CA ARG A 108 -14.45 -15.13 4.61
C ARG A 108 -14.67 -16.64 4.79
N ASN A 109 -13.75 -17.35 5.45
CA ASN A 109 -13.73 -18.82 5.49
C ASN A 109 -13.73 -19.47 4.09
N GLU A 110 -13.11 -18.82 3.11
CA GLU A 110 -12.91 -19.33 1.76
C GLU A 110 -11.58 -20.11 1.67
N ALA A 111 -11.49 -21.06 0.74
CA ALA A 111 -10.28 -21.86 0.55
C ALA A 111 -9.11 -21.03 -0.01
N VAL A 112 -7.99 -21.01 0.72
CA VAL A 112 -6.74 -20.40 0.27
C VAL A 112 -5.96 -21.40 -0.58
N ASN A 113 -5.86 -21.16 -1.88
CA ASN A 113 -5.15 -22.04 -2.82
C ASN A 113 -4.53 -21.26 -3.99
N LEU A 114 -3.68 -21.92 -4.78
CA LEU A 114 -3.07 -21.29 -5.96
C LEU A 114 -4.12 -20.81 -6.98
N ARG A 115 -5.29 -21.44 -7.04
CA ARG A 115 -6.40 -21.01 -7.91
C ARG A 115 -6.93 -19.65 -7.47
N LEU A 116 -7.02 -19.35 -6.18
CA LEU A 116 -7.37 -18.02 -5.67
C LEU A 116 -6.36 -16.97 -6.13
N LEU A 117 -5.07 -17.26 -6.03
CA LEU A 117 -4.00 -16.33 -6.45
C LEU A 117 -4.06 -16.10 -7.97
N PHE A 118 -4.14 -17.19 -8.74
CA PHE A 118 -4.26 -17.11 -10.20
C PHE A 118 -5.53 -16.37 -10.60
N LYS A 119 -6.68 -16.65 -9.97
CA LYS A 119 -7.95 -15.94 -10.19
C LYS A 119 -7.83 -14.47 -9.80
N THR A 120 -7.14 -14.13 -8.72
CA THR A 120 -6.94 -12.74 -8.31
C THR A 120 -6.11 -11.99 -9.34
N TRP A 121 -4.99 -12.56 -9.80
CA TRP A 121 -4.14 -11.96 -10.84
C TRP A 121 -4.85 -11.87 -12.20
N THR A 122 -5.54 -12.93 -12.61
CA THR A 122 -6.20 -13.00 -13.93
C THR A 122 -7.55 -12.30 -13.97
N GLN A 123 -8.41 -12.37 -12.96
CA GLN A 123 -9.68 -11.62 -12.97
C GLN A 123 -9.47 -10.11 -12.81
N TRP A 124 -8.36 -9.69 -12.19
CA TRP A 124 -7.92 -8.30 -12.29
C TRP A 124 -7.48 -7.89 -13.70
N GLN A 125 -7.14 -8.86 -14.55
CA GLN A 125 -6.80 -8.70 -15.97
C GLN A 125 -8.01 -8.91 -16.90
N THR A 126 -9.03 -9.67 -16.46
CA THR A 126 -10.18 -10.14 -17.26
C THR A 126 -11.48 -9.38 -16.94
N LEU A 127 -11.38 -8.08 -16.66
CA LEU A 127 -12.53 -7.16 -16.71
C LEU A 127 -12.52 -6.44 -18.06
N GLN A 128 -12.54 -7.21 -19.14
CA GLN A 128 -12.50 -6.68 -20.51
C GLN A 128 -13.82 -6.05 -20.97
N ASN A 129 -14.92 -6.18 -20.23
CA ASN A 129 -16.24 -5.86 -20.79
C ASN A 129 -17.08 -4.83 -20.01
N ASN A 130 -16.50 -3.87 -19.26
CA ASN A 130 -17.11 -2.52 -19.02
C ASN A 130 -16.46 -1.64 -17.93
N GLU A 131 -15.40 -2.06 -17.22
CA GLU A 131 -14.77 -1.23 -16.18
C GLU A 131 -13.23 -1.14 -16.34
N PRO A 132 -12.72 -0.20 -17.16
CA PRO A 132 -11.29 -0.05 -17.49
C PRO A 132 -10.40 0.41 -16.32
N VAL A 133 -10.93 0.56 -15.10
CA VAL A 133 -10.25 1.25 -13.99
C VAL A 133 -9.27 0.35 -13.22
N SER A 134 -9.44 -0.98 -13.23
CA SER A 134 -8.79 -1.90 -12.27
C SER A 134 -7.30 -2.21 -12.56
N TYR A 135 -6.96 -2.72 -13.75
CA TYR A 135 -5.58 -3.07 -14.10
C TYR A 135 -4.64 -1.86 -14.05
N TRP A 136 -5.12 -0.74 -14.61
CA TRP A 136 -4.37 0.52 -14.62
C TRP A 136 -4.10 1.06 -13.22
N CYS A 137 -4.89 0.70 -12.21
CA CYS A 137 -4.67 1.17 -10.85
C CYS A 137 -3.38 0.59 -10.25
N LEU A 138 -3.16 -0.73 -10.40
CA LEU A 138 -1.94 -1.38 -9.91
C LEU A 138 -0.70 -0.92 -10.67
N VAL A 139 -0.80 -0.80 -12.00
CA VAL A 139 0.28 -0.28 -12.84
C VAL A 139 0.59 1.17 -12.47
N ARG A 140 -0.42 2.03 -12.29
CA ARG A 140 -0.23 3.42 -11.85
C ARG A 140 0.43 3.48 -10.49
N PHE A 141 -0.01 2.70 -9.52
CA PHE A 141 0.62 2.68 -8.20
C PHE A 141 2.05 2.14 -8.24
N GLY A 142 2.30 1.06 -8.97
CA GLY A 142 3.66 0.52 -9.18
C GLY A 142 4.56 1.55 -9.84
N LEU A 143 4.06 2.27 -10.86
CA LEU A 143 4.78 3.37 -11.50
C LEU A 143 5.03 4.53 -10.54
N LEU A 144 4.03 4.95 -9.77
CA LEU A 144 4.18 6.02 -8.77
C LEU A 144 5.17 5.63 -7.67
N LEU A 145 5.15 4.37 -7.22
CA LEU A 145 6.12 3.83 -6.26
C LEU A 145 7.52 3.76 -6.85
N ALA A 146 7.66 3.37 -8.12
CA ALA A 146 8.95 3.37 -8.82
C ALA A 146 9.50 4.79 -9.01
N LEU A 147 8.65 5.76 -9.34
CA LEU A 147 9.01 7.17 -9.43
C LEU A 147 9.39 7.74 -8.06
N ALA A 148 8.64 7.42 -7.00
CA ALA A 148 8.95 7.82 -5.64
C ALA A 148 10.28 7.20 -5.17
N GLY A 149 10.52 5.91 -5.45
CA GLY A 149 11.77 5.22 -5.15
C GLY A 149 12.96 5.81 -5.93
N THR A 150 12.77 6.14 -7.20
CA THR A 150 13.80 6.80 -8.01
C THR A 150 14.08 8.21 -7.51
N GLY A 151 13.03 8.97 -7.18
CA GLY A 151 13.15 10.29 -6.56
C GLY A 151 13.90 10.23 -5.24
N TRP A 152 13.63 9.22 -4.41
CA TRP A 152 14.36 8.96 -3.17
C TRP A 152 15.85 8.67 -3.44
N VAL A 153 16.17 7.75 -4.35
CA VAL A 153 17.56 7.44 -4.73
C VAL A 153 18.30 8.69 -5.19
N LEU A 154 17.70 9.50 -6.06
CA LEU A 154 18.32 10.70 -6.62
C LEU A 154 18.54 11.78 -5.54
N THR A 155 17.53 12.05 -4.73
CA THR A 155 17.63 13.06 -3.66
C THR A 155 18.56 12.63 -2.53
N SER A 156 18.50 11.36 -2.13
CA SER A 156 19.41 10.73 -1.17
C SER A 156 20.85 10.80 -1.66
N SER A 157 21.12 10.39 -2.90
CA SER A 157 22.48 10.42 -3.45
C SER A 157 23.01 11.85 -3.61
N ALA A 158 22.17 12.81 -4.02
CA ALA A 158 22.55 14.22 -4.06
C ALA A 158 22.89 14.77 -2.67
N LEU A 159 22.06 14.48 -1.66
CA LEU A 159 22.31 14.90 -0.28
C LEU A 159 23.66 14.36 0.24
N ILE A 160 23.88 13.06 0.06
CA ILE A 160 25.13 12.40 0.48
C ILE A 160 26.32 13.00 -0.29
N THR A 161 26.22 13.18 -1.61
CA THR A 161 27.32 13.69 -2.42
C THR A 161 27.68 15.15 -2.07
N LEU A 162 26.69 15.97 -1.71
CA LEU A 162 26.91 17.39 -1.41
C LEU A 162 27.44 17.63 0.00
N LEU A 163 27.03 16.82 0.97
CA LEU A 163 27.34 17.04 2.40
C LEU A 163 28.33 16.02 2.97
N ALA A 164 28.59 14.88 2.32
CA ALA A 164 29.57 13.93 2.81
C ALA A 164 31.00 14.50 2.66
N PRO A 165 31.84 14.36 3.69
CA PRO A 165 33.22 14.87 3.67
C PRO A 165 34.13 14.09 2.71
N VAL A 166 33.75 12.85 2.38
CA VAL A 166 34.51 11.93 1.53
C VAL A 166 33.58 11.32 0.48
N PRO A 167 34.03 11.08 -0.76
CA PRO A 167 33.23 10.39 -1.77
C PRO A 167 32.76 9.00 -1.29
N VAL A 168 31.46 8.76 -1.38
CA VAL A 168 30.82 7.48 -1.03
C VAL A 168 30.63 6.67 -2.31
N HIS A 169 31.42 5.59 -2.47
CA HIS A 169 31.36 4.74 -3.66
C HIS A 169 30.71 3.38 -3.38
N THR A 170 30.84 2.88 -2.16
CA THR A 170 30.31 1.57 -1.74
C THR A 170 29.29 1.69 -0.61
N PRO A 171 28.41 0.69 -0.42
CA PRO A 171 27.52 0.64 0.74
C PRO A 171 28.27 0.67 2.08
N MET A 172 29.49 0.14 2.14
CA MET A 172 30.33 0.17 3.33
C MET A 172 30.81 1.59 3.65
N ASP A 173 31.13 2.37 2.63
CA ASP A 173 31.50 3.78 2.80
C ASP A 173 30.34 4.58 3.38
N PHE A 174 29.10 4.30 2.96
CA PHE A 174 27.90 4.92 3.52
C PHE A 174 27.78 4.64 5.03
N ILE A 175 27.96 3.39 5.46
CA ILE A 175 27.89 3.05 6.88
C ILE A 175 28.96 3.79 7.67
N ARG A 176 30.21 3.82 7.19
CA ARG A 176 31.33 4.43 7.92
C ARG A 176 31.26 5.95 7.97
N HIS A 177 30.95 6.59 6.86
CA HIS A 177 31.08 8.05 6.69
C HIS A 177 29.75 8.80 6.81
N VAL A 178 28.61 8.12 6.77
CA VAL A 178 27.30 8.74 6.97
C VAL A 178 26.68 8.25 8.27
N VAL A 179 26.50 6.93 8.45
CA VAL A 179 25.76 6.38 9.61
C VAL A 179 26.55 6.44 10.91
N LEU A 180 27.82 6.06 10.87
CA LEU A 180 28.70 5.99 12.05
C LEU A 180 29.59 7.23 12.21
N SER A 181 29.40 8.26 11.40
CA SER A 181 30.22 9.47 11.44
C SER A 181 29.93 10.27 12.71
N PRO A 182 30.91 10.43 13.63
CA PRO A 182 30.69 11.13 14.89
C PRO A 182 30.59 12.65 14.73
N ASP A 183 31.10 13.20 13.62
CA ASP A 183 31.32 14.63 13.44
C ASP A 183 30.27 15.31 12.54
N SER A 184 29.19 14.62 12.15
CA SER A 184 28.21 15.14 11.20
C SER A 184 26.77 14.73 11.50
N TYR A 185 25.84 15.70 11.52
CA TYR A 185 24.38 15.46 11.54
C TYR A 185 23.81 14.93 10.20
N LEU A 186 24.67 14.36 9.35
CA LEU A 186 24.32 13.96 7.99
C LEU A 186 23.32 12.80 7.99
N PHE A 187 23.48 11.85 8.91
CA PHE A 187 22.56 10.73 9.04
C PHE A 187 21.17 11.18 9.50
N GLU A 188 21.09 12.08 10.48
CA GLU A 188 19.83 12.61 10.98
C GLU A 188 19.10 13.41 9.90
N LEU A 189 19.82 14.22 9.14
CA LEU A 189 19.26 14.96 8.01
C LEU A 189 18.80 14.02 6.89
N TRP A 190 19.58 13.00 6.58
CA TRP A 190 19.23 11.97 5.61
C TRP A 190 17.98 11.18 6.03
N LEU A 191 17.90 10.81 7.31
CA LEU A 191 16.74 10.12 7.89
C LEU A 191 15.50 11.02 7.89
N ALA A 192 15.65 12.30 8.25
CA ALA A 192 14.58 13.29 8.23
C ALA A 192 14.06 13.51 6.79
N LEU A 193 14.95 13.61 5.80
CA LEU A 193 14.58 13.69 4.39
C LEU A 193 13.81 12.44 3.94
N GLY A 194 14.27 11.26 4.34
CA GLY A 194 13.58 9.99 4.06
C GLY A 194 12.20 9.94 4.68
N GLY A 195 12.05 10.37 5.93
CA GLY A 195 10.75 10.50 6.59
C GLY A 195 9.83 11.49 5.87
N LEU A 196 10.34 12.66 5.48
CA LEU A 196 9.58 13.70 4.78
C LEU A 196 9.08 13.23 3.40
N MET A 197 9.91 12.48 2.65
CA MET A 197 9.52 11.92 1.35
C MET A 197 8.64 10.68 1.49
N GLY A 198 8.89 9.84 2.49
CA GLY A 198 8.16 8.61 2.74
C GLY A 198 6.76 8.84 3.31
N ALA A 199 6.57 9.85 4.16
CA ALA A 199 5.29 10.17 4.80
C ALA A 199 4.12 10.33 3.80
N PRO A 200 4.20 11.15 2.73
CA PRO A 200 3.10 11.26 1.76
C PRO A 200 2.90 9.99 0.95
N VAL A 201 3.96 9.21 0.66
CA VAL A 201 3.85 7.92 -0.03
C VAL A 201 3.10 6.91 0.85
N PHE A 202 3.45 6.84 2.13
CA PHE A 202 2.78 6.03 3.13
C PHE A 202 1.31 6.46 3.28
N ALA A 203 1.05 7.75 3.49
CA ALA A 203 -0.30 8.30 3.63
C ALA A 203 -1.19 8.01 2.42
N SER A 204 -0.60 7.97 1.22
CA SER A 204 -1.33 7.67 -0.02
C SER A 204 -1.59 6.18 -0.25
N SER A 205 -0.84 5.27 0.40
CA SER A 205 -0.83 3.85 0.06
C SER A 205 -1.29 2.91 1.17
N VAL A 206 -1.10 3.26 2.45
CA VAL A 206 -1.27 2.38 3.61
C VAL A 206 -2.61 1.64 3.63
N VAL A 207 -3.70 2.30 3.23
CA VAL A 207 -5.03 1.68 3.14
C VAL A 207 -5.56 1.63 1.70
N ALA A 208 -5.01 2.43 0.78
CA ALA A 208 -5.54 2.52 -0.57
C ALA A 208 -5.50 1.18 -1.33
N MET A 209 -4.41 0.42 -1.18
CA MET A 209 -4.23 -0.88 -1.85
C MET A 209 -5.26 -1.94 -1.45
N PRO A 210 -5.37 -2.31 -0.16
CA PRO A 210 -6.35 -3.32 0.26
C PRO A 210 -7.79 -2.85 0.02
N LEU A 211 -8.07 -1.55 0.15
CA LEU A 211 -9.39 -0.98 -0.15
C LEU A 211 -9.77 -1.12 -1.63
N LEU A 212 -8.84 -0.88 -2.55
CA LEU A 212 -9.07 -1.07 -3.98
C LEU A 212 -9.24 -2.55 -4.36
N LEU A 213 -8.60 -3.44 -3.60
CA LEU A 213 -8.73 -4.89 -3.74
C LEU A 213 -10.07 -5.42 -3.26
N ASP A 214 -10.58 -4.90 -2.15
CA ASP A 214 -11.84 -5.35 -1.56
C ASP A 214 -13.07 -4.67 -2.19
N ARG A 215 -12.97 -3.37 -2.53
CA ARG A 215 -14.14 -2.53 -2.88
C ARG A 215 -14.06 -1.92 -4.27
N LYS A 216 -15.24 -1.63 -4.84
CA LYS A 216 -15.38 -0.92 -6.12
C LYS A 216 -15.27 0.59 -5.92
N LEU A 217 -14.06 1.07 -5.67
CA LEU A 217 -13.73 2.51 -5.56
C LEU A 217 -12.73 2.94 -6.63
N ASN A 218 -12.73 4.24 -6.93
CA ASN A 218 -11.73 4.87 -7.77
C ASN A 218 -10.42 5.11 -7.00
N THR A 219 -9.29 5.16 -7.72
CA THR A 219 -7.96 5.40 -7.14
C THR A 219 -7.93 6.65 -6.26
N LEU A 220 -8.51 7.76 -6.73
CA LEU A 220 -8.54 9.01 -5.99
C LEU A 220 -9.31 8.87 -4.67
N GLN A 221 -10.46 8.19 -4.66
CA GLN A 221 -11.24 7.93 -3.45
C GLN A 221 -10.43 7.11 -2.45
N ALA A 222 -9.72 6.08 -2.93
CA ALA A 222 -8.90 5.22 -2.07
C ALA A 222 -7.73 5.98 -1.45
N VAL A 223 -7.03 6.81 -2.23
CA VAL A 223 -5.94 7.67 -1.75
C VAL A 223 -6.46 8.69 -0.74
N LEU A 224 -7.54 9.40 -1.04
CA LEU A 224 -8.12 10.38 -0.11
C LEU A 224 -8.61 9.73 1.20
N THR A 225 -9.14 8.51 1.12
CA THR A 225 -9.52 7.73 2.31
C THR A 225 -8.29 7.36 3.13
N SER A 226 -7.19 6.96 2.48
CA SER A 226 -5.92 6.65 3.12
C SER A 226 -5.34 7.89 3.85
N TRP A 227 -5.37 9.07 3.21
CA TRP A 227 -4.99 10.33 3.86
C TRP A 227 -5.89 10.67 5.05
N LYS A 228 -7.21 10.52 4.88
CA LYS A 228 -8.18 10.74 5.95
C LYS A 228 -7.88 9.85 7.16
N VAL A 229 -7.54 8.58 6.95
CA VAL A 229 -7.13 7.65 8.01
C VAL A 229 -5.88 8.17 8.74
N VAL A 230 -4.83 8.54 8.01
CA VAL A 230 -3.57 9.03 8.60
C VAL A 230 -3.76 10.32 9.40
N LEU A 231 -4.57 11.25 8.89
CA LEU A 231 -4.84 12.52 9.58
C LEU A 231 -5.79 12.36 10.78
N THR A 232 -6.67 11.36 10.75
CA THR A 232 -7.58 11.07 11.88
C THR A 232 -6.84 10.37 13.02
N HIS A 233 -5.92 9.47 12.70
CA HIS A 233 -5.19 8.64 13.67
C HIS A 233 -3.66 8.75 13.50
N PRO A 234 -3.06 9.94 13.70
CA PRO A 234 -1.65 10.16 13.40
C PRO A 234 -0.73 9.29 14.26
N MET A 235 -0.99 9.18 15.56
CA MET A 235 -0.13 8.41 16.48
C MET A 235 -0.10 6.90 16.17
N PRO A 236 -1.25 6.20 16.03
CA PRO A 236 -1.23 4.80 15.58
C PRO A 236 -0.58 4.60 14.21
N MET A 237 -0.77 5.54 13.28
CA MET A 237 -0.21 5.44 11.93
C MET A 237 1.31 5.68 11.90
N VAL A 238 1.82 6.57 12.74
CA VAL A 238 3.26 6.74 12.95
C VAL A 238 3.85 5.46 13.55
N LEU A 239 3.23 4.89 14.59
CA LEU A 239 3.65 3.60 15.15
C LEU A 239 3.66 2.50 14.07
N TRP A 240 2.61 2.42 13.26
CA TRP A 240 2.52 1.45 12.18
C TRP A 240 3.62 1.61 11.14
N ALA A 241 3.92 2.85 10.72
CA ALA A 241 5.03 3.14 9.82
C ALA A 241 6.38 2.72 10.43
N PHE A 242 6.62 3.01 11.72
CA PHE A 242 7.83 2.59 12.42
C PHE A 242 7.95 1.06 12.52
N LEU A 243 6.86 0.35 12.77
CA LEU A 243 6.84 -1.12 12.80
C LEU A 243 7.17 -1.70 11.43
N ILE A 244 6.55 -1.21 10.36
CA ILE A 244 6.86 -1.63 8.98
C ILE A 244 8.34 -1.40 8.67
N MET A 245 8.84 -0.19 8.94
CA MET A 245 10.23 0.18 8.66
C MET A 245 11.21 -0.67 9.48
N GLY A 246 11.02 -0.77 10.79
CA GLY A 246 11.90 -1.51 11.70
C GLY A 246 11.95 -3.00 11.39
N LEU A 247 10.79 -3.63 11.17
CA LEU A 247 10.71 -5.04 10.80
C LEU A 247 11.32 -5.29 9.42
N SER A 248 11.04 -4.45 8.43
CA SER A 248 11.65 -4.57 7.10
C SER A 248 13.17 -4.45 7.17
N MET A 249 13.69 -3.51 7.96
CA MET A 249 15.11 -3.32 8.20
C MET A 249 15.73 -4.56 8.86
N MET A 250 15.10 -5.12 9.91
CA MET A 250 15.55 -6.37 10.53
C MET A 250 15.59 -7.52 9.52
N GLY A 251 14.59 -7.61 8.64
CA GLY A 251 14.54 -8.60 7.57
C GLY A 251 15.73 -8.49 6.62
N VAL A 252 16.07 -7.29 6.17
CA VAL A 252 17.24 -7.05 5.30
C VAL A 252 18.56 -7.34 6.04
N LEU A 253 18.71 -6.84 7.28
CA LEU A 253 19.92 -7.02 8.09
C LEU A 253 20.21 -8.50 8.42
N SER A 254 19.18 -9.34 8.50
CA SER A 254 19.32 -10.80 8.64
C SER A 254 19.72 -11.52 7.34
N LEU A 255 20.41 -10.83 6.42
CA LEU A 255 20.75 -11.32 5.08
C LEU A 255 19.52 -11.78 4.29
N PHE A 256 18.44 -10.99 4.36
CA PHE A 256 17.15 -11.26 3.72
C PHE A 256 16.37 -12.48 4.25
N ILE A 257 16.96 -13.32 5.12
CA ILE A 257 16.29 -14.53 5.65
C ILE A 257 15.03 -14.16 6.45
N GLY A 258 15.10 -13.09 7.24
CA GLY A 258 13.96 -12.59 8.02
C GLY A 258 12.79 -12.12 7.14
N LEU A 259 13.03 -11.72 5.89
CA LEU A 259 11.96 -11.32 4.96
C LEU A 259 11.02 -12.48 4.61
N ILE A 260 11.48 -13.73 4.74
CA ILE A 260 10.65 -14.93 4.51
C ILE A 260 9.41 -14.90 5.41
N VAL A 261 9.55 -14.41 6.65
CA VAL A 261 8.44 -14.31 7.63
C VAL A 261 7.88 -12.89 7.69
N ILE A 262 8.74 -11.87 7.64
CA ILE A 262 8.32 -10.47 7.86
C ILE A 262 7.44 -9.96 6.72
N VAL A 263 7.77 -10.28 5.46
CA VAL A 263 6.98 -9.82 4.30
C VAL A 263 5.54 -10.35 4.36
N PRO A 264 5.29 -11.67 4.48
CA PRO A 264 3.92 -12.15 4.59
C PRO A 264 3.23 -11.60 5.84
N MET A 265 3.93 -11.46 6.96
CA MET A 265 3.35 -10.94 8.20
C MET A 265 2.84 -9.51 8.01
N LEU A 266 3.66 -8.63 7.42
CA LEU A 266 3.29 -7.25 7.15
C LEU A 266 2.17 -7.14 6.10
N GLY A 267 2.17 -7.99 5.08
CA GLY A 267 1.10 -8.02 4.08
C GLY A 267 -0.24 -8.43 4.67
N HIS A 268 -0.28 -9.52 5.44
CA HIS A 268 -1.49 -9.95 6.13
C HIS A 268 -1.93 -8.92 7.18
N ALA A 269 -1.00 -8.37 7.96
CA ALA A 269 -1.31 -7.33 8.95
C ALA A 269 -1.88 -6.06 8.30
N SER A 270 -1.40 -5.67 7.12
CA SER A 270 -1.93 -4.51 6.39
C SER A 270 -3.37 -4.72 5.92
N TRP A 271 -3.79 -5.96 5.64
CA TRP A 271 -5.20 -6.27 5.41
C TRP A 271 -6.04 -6.00 6.66
N HIS A 272 -5.60 -6.50 7.82
CA HIS A 272 -6.29 -6.30 9.09
C HIS A 272 -6.32 -4.82 9.49
N ALA A 273 -5.24 -4.08 9.28
CA ALA A 273 -5.19 -2.64 9.47
C ALA A 273 -6.28 -1.94 8.64
N TYR A 274 -6.40 -2.26 7.36
CA TYR A 274 -7.45 -1.72 6.50
C TYR A 274 -8.86 -2.03 7.04
N ARG A 275 -9.13 -3.29 7.37
CA ARG A 275 -10.45 -3.73 7.85
C ARG A 275 -10.85 -3.09 9.17
N ASP A 276 -9.89 -2.83 10.04
CA ASP A 276 -10.08 -2.17 11.33
C ASP A 276 -10.25 -0.65 11.19
N LEU A 277 -9.61 -0.03 10.20
CA LEU A 277 -9.59 1.43 10.02
C LEU A 277 -10.75 1.98 9.19
N VAL A 278 -11.30 1.22 8.24
CA VAL A 278 -12.22 1.75 7.22
C VAL A 278 -13.57 1.04 7.24
N ASP A 279 -14.63 1.85 7.36
CA ASP A 279 -16.00 1.37 7.23
C ASP A 279 -16.39 1.20 5.77
N THR A 280 -16.55 -0.05 5.36
CA THR A 280 -16.89 -0.42 3.98
C THR A 280 -18.28 -1.02 3.82
N ARG A 281 -19.16 -0.90 4.82
CA ARG A 281 -20.51 -1.50 4.80
C ARG A 281 -21.36 -1.01 3.63
N ASP A 282 -21.25 0.27 3.30
CA ASP A 282 -22.04 0.91 2.24
C ASP A 282 -21.35 0.88 0.87
N VAL A 283 -20.19 0.24 0.76
CA VAL A 283 -19.39 0.20 -0.46
C VAL A 283 -19.46 -1.20 -1.09
N PRO A 284 -19.88 -1.32 -2.36
CA PRO A 284 -20.03 -2.62 -2.99
C PRO A 284 -18.70 -3.37 -3.09
N GLU A 285 -18.75 -4.66 -2.76
CA GLU A 285 -17.60 -5.56 -2.87
C GLU A 285 -17.19 -5.76 -4.33
N ARG A 286 -15.88 -5.82 -4.57
CA ARG A 286 -15.33 -6.07 -5.89
C ARG A 286 -15.51 -7.53 -6.30
N MET A 287 -15.29 -8.45 -5.36
CA MET A 287 -15.48 -9.88 -5.54
C MET A 287 -16.57 -10.36 -4.59
N PRO A 288 -17.83 -10.48 -5.05
CA PRO A 288 -18.91 -11.04 -4.24
C PRO A 288 -18.51 -12.44 -3.75
N ARG A 289 -18.95 -12.79 -2.55
CA ARG A 289 -18.84 -14.16 -2.03
C ARG A 289 -19.42 -15.10 -3.09
N LEU A 290 -18.69 -16.16 -3.45
CA LEU A 290 -19.24 -17.21 -4.29
C LEU A 290 -20.42 -17.80 -3.51
N GLU A 291 -21.65 -17.47 -3.91
CA GLU A 291 -22.80 -18.22 -3.43
C GLU A 291 -22.53 -19.69 -3.81
N ALA A 292 -22.47 -20.55 -2.80
CA ALA A 292 -22.50 -21.98 -3.02
C ALA A 292 -23.84 -22.27 -3.69
N VAL A 293 -23.81 -22.45 -5.01
CA VAL A 293 -24.89 -23.09 -5.77
C VAL A 293 -25.01 -24.53 -5.29
#